data_AF-K5VY61-F1
#
_entry.id   AF-K5VY61-F1
#
_cell.length_a   1.000
_cell.length_b   1.000
_cell.length_c   1.000
_cell.angle_alpha   90.00
_cell.angle_beta   90.00
_cell.angle_gamma   90.00
#
_symmetry.space_group_name_H-M   'P 1'
#
loop_
_entity.id
_entity.type
_entity.pdbx_description
1 polymer ?
#
loop_
_entity_poly.entity_id
_entity_poly.type
_entity_poly.pdbx_seq_one_letter_code
_entity_poly.pdbx_strand_id
1 'polypeptide(L)'
;MVVAKREKDHWAKILRNAVAWRKKLQNRTILTGGYMKPTILHGPLPRMKPQPLHVTGMIVYRKKARERRLMRYLAYNEQMRDIKREAQIETMLARSHKQMLPFFFAGAQDEWMKPIREHQALMELSYAREYQRANASFPPKMLKQVKNARRMKVENKTRERQRELAGQVINRTIRRARRGPPAHVLTFMTPRRRYYDRVARSSVTEVGYVGWVKKKLGFKLKNPDPFAVENGKEADQPKLDAEEEEIRKENLRRRVEAWKRRNVVSVPEKGAKEKGEEQNVSKYPNC
;
A
#
# COMPACT_ATOMS: atom_id res chain seq x y z
N MET A 1 24.03 -45.97 -1.58
CA MET A 1 23.49 -44.87 -0.74
C MET A 1 24.24 -43.53 -0.91
N VAL A 2 25.57 -43.51 -1.03
CA VAL A 2 26.37 -42.26 -1.13
C VAL A 2 26.12 -41.49 -2.44
N VAL A 3 25.96 -42.17 -3.58
CA VAL A 3 25.70 -41.54 -4.89
C VAL A 3 24.40 -40.73 -4.89
N ALA A 4 23.30 -41.32 -4.44
CA ALA A 4 22.01 -40.63 -4.33
C ALA A 4 22.06 -39.38 -3.41
N LYS A 5 22.84 -39.44 -2.32
CA LYS A 5 23.06 -38.26 -1.44
C LYS A 5 23.81 -37.16 -2.19
N ARG A 6 24.88 -37.50 -2.93
CA ARG A 6 25.65 -36.54 -3.74
C ARG A 6 24.81 -35.90 -4.85
N GLU A 7 23.97 -36.68 -5.53
CA GLU A 7 23.05 -36.17 -6.55
C GLU A 7 22.03 -35.21 -5.96
N LYS A 8 21.41 -35.57 -4.81
CA LYS A 8 20.49 -34.70 -4.10
C LYS A 8 21.15 -33.36 -3.72
N ASP A 9 22.37 -33.39 -3.20
CA ASP A 9 23.12 -32.18 -2.84
C ASP A 9 23.47 -31.33 -4.07
N HIS A 10 23.85 -31.98 -5.19
CA HIS A 10 24.10 -31.31 -6.46
C HIS A 10 22.86 -30.57 -6.97
N TRP A 11 21.71 -31.25 -7.02
CA TRP A 11 20.44 -30.62 -7.41
C TRP A 11 20.01 -29.51 -6.45
N ALA A 12 20.19 -29.70 -5.14
CA ALA A 12 19.90 -28.67 -4.15
C ALA A 12 20.79 -27.43 -4.34
N LYS A 13 22.06 -27.60 -4.74
CA LYS A 13 22.97 -26.50 -5.08
C LYS A 13 22.53 -25.78 -6.36
N ILE A 14 22.16 -26.51 -7.40
CA ILE A 14 21.62 -25.93 -8.65
C ILE A 14 20.36 -25.11 -8.34
N LEU A 15 19.41 -25.66 -7.58
CA LEU A 15 18.18 -24.97 -7.20
C LEU A 15 18.45 -23.71 -6.39
N ARG A 16 19.35 -23.78 -5.38
CA ARG A 16 19.77 -22.59 -4.60
C ARG A 16 20.38 -21.52 -5.49
N ASN A 17 21.27 -21.89 -6.41
CA ASN A 17 21.88 -20.98 -7.36
C ASN A 17 20.85 -20.35 -8.30
N ALA A 18 19.91 -21.13 -8.82
CA ALA A 18 18.84 -20.65 -9.69
C ALA A 18 17.92 -19.66 -8.96
N VAL A 19 17.55 -19.96 -7.70
CA VAL A 19 16.75 -19.06 -6.86
C VAL A 19 17.53 -17.78 -6.54
N ALA A 20 18.81 -17.87 -6.18
CA ALA A 20 19.66 -16.72 -5.91
C ALA A 20 19.83 -15.84 -7.15
N TRP A 21 20.04 -16.44 -8.33
CA TRP A 21 20.11 -15.74 -9.61
C TRP A 21 18.79 -15.05 -9.95
N ARG A 22 17.66 -15.72 -9.77
CA ARG A 22 16.33 -15.13 -9.97
C ARG A 22 16.10 -13.95 -9.03
N LYS A 23 16.46 -14.08 -7.74
CA LYS A 23 16.41 -12.98 -6.76
C LYS A 23 17.32 -11.82 -7.19
N LYS A 24 18.54 -12.10 -7.66
CA LYS A 24 19.47 -11.08 -8.19
C LYS A 24 18.86 -10.36 -9.38
N LEU A 25 18.25 -11.06 -10.33
CA LEU A 25 17.61 -10.45 -11.50
C LEU A 25 16.35 -9.65 -11.16
N GLN A 26 15.59 -10.07 -10.15
CA GLN A 26 14.42 -9.33 -9.65
C GLN A 26 14.85 -8.05 -8.90
N ASN A 27 15.93 -8.12 -8.14
CA ASN A 27 16.41 -7.02 -7.30
C ASN A 27 17.45 -6.13 -7.99
N ARG A 28 17.90 -6.48 -9.21
CA ARG A 28 18.84 -5.63 -9.95
C ARG A 28 18.20 -4.27 -10.21
N THR A 29 18.94 -3.23 -9.87
CA THR A 29 18.51 -1.86 -10.10
C THR A 29 18.53 -1.54 -11.59
N ILE A 30 17.37 -1.22 -12.17
CA ILE A 30 17.24 -0.87 -13.58
C ILE A 30 16.94 0.62 -13.72
N LEU A 31 17.71 1.32 -14.55
CA LEU A 31 17.42 2.70 -14.94
C LEU A 31 16.12 2.75 -15.74
N THR A 32 15.15 3.53 -15.25
CA THR A 32 13.82 3.59 -15.88
C THR A 32 13.74 4.57 -17.06
N GLY A 33 14.78 5.41 -17.24
CA GLY A 33 14.80 6.52 -18.19
C GLY A 33 14.14 7.80 -17.67
N GLY A 34 13.83 7.87 -16.37
CA GLY A 34 13.30 9.08 -15.71
C GLY A 34 14.29 9.69 -14.72
N TYR A 35 13.99 10.90 -14.28
CA TYR A 35 14.75 11.65 -13.28
C TYR A 35 13.96 11.73 -11.97
N MET A 36 14.68 11.81 -10.83
CA MET A 36 14.12 12.28 -9.57
C MET A 36 14.46 13.76 -9.43
N LYS A 37 13.44 14.62 -9.30
CA LYS A 37 13.64 16.05 -9.07
C LYS A 37 14.48 16.23 -7.80
N PRO A 38 15.55 17.04 -7.81
CA PRO A 38 16.32 17.31 -6.60
C PRO A 38 15.41 17.89 -5.52
N THR A 39 15.66 17.50 -4.27
CA THR A 39 14.94 17.97 -3.10
C THR A 39 15.94 18.29 -1.99
N ILE A 40 15.46 18.84 -0.89
CA ILE A 40 16.25 19.08 0.33
C ILE A 40 16.95 17.79 0.81
N LEU A 41 16.30 16.64 0.62
CA LEU A 41 16.75 15.33 1.10
C LEU A 41 17.80 14.69 0.18
N HIS A 42 17.76 14.95 -1.13
CA HIS A 42 18.68 14.36 -2.08
C HIS A 42 18.93 15.28 -3.27
N GLY A 43 20.16 15.24 -3.78
CA GLY A 43 20.50 15.94 -5.02
C GLY A 43 19.85 15.30 -6.26
N PRO A 44 20.30 15.67 -7.46
CA PRO A 44 19.87 15.06 -8.71
C PRO A 44 20.19 13.55 -8.70
N LEU A 45 19.16 12.72 -8.89
CA LEU A 45 19.30 11.27 -8.93
C LEU A 45 18.53 10.67 -10.12
N PRO A 46 19.03 9.59 -10.74
CA PRO A 46 18.27 8.87 -11.76
C PRO A 46 17.17 8.03 -11.12
N ARG A 47 16.01 7.93 -11.78
CA ARG A 47 14.92 7.08 -11.30
C ARG A 47 15.19 5.62 -11.66
N MET A 48 15.26 4.78 -10.64
CA MET A 48 15.57 3.35 -10.77
C MET A 48 14.44 2.47 -10.22
N LYS A 49 14.31 1.24 -10.73
CA LYS A 49 13.36 0.25 -10.21
C LYS A 49 14.01 -1.14 -10.11
N PRO A 50 14.00 -1.78 -8.91
CA PRO A 50 13.74 -1.15 -7.59
C PRO A 50 14.77 -0.05 -7.28
N GLN A 51 14.42 0.87 -6.38
CA GLN A 51 15.39 1.87 -5.89
C GLN A 51 16.40 1.17 -4.97
N PRO A 52 17.72 1.44 -5.09
CA PRO A 52 18.71 0.84 -4.22
C PRO A 52 18.46 1.19 -2.76
N LEU A 53 18.64 0.21 -1.86
CA LEU A 53 18.43 0.39 -0.43
C LEU A 53 19.26 1.52 0.16
N HIS A 54 20.50 1.73 -0.31
CA HIS A 54 21.34 2.83 0.16
C HIS A 54 20.77 4.21 -0.19
N VAL A 55 20.14 4.37 -1.36
CA VAL A 55 19.50 5.64 -1.74
C VAL A 55 18.27 5.89 -0.88
N THR A 56 17.41 4.88 -0.73
CA THR A 56 16.23 4.97 0.13
C THR A 56 16.61 5.25 1.58
N GLY A 57 17.60 4.52 2.10
CA GLY A 57 18.13 4.69 3.45
C GLY A 57 18.74 6.09 3.66
N MET A 58 19.49 6.61 2.69
CA MET A 58 20.02 7.98 2.74
C MET A 58 18.90 9.02 2.84
N ILE A 59 17.83 8.89 2.06
CA ILE A 59 16.68 9.83 2.07
C ILE A 59 15.98 9.78 3.42
N VAL A 60 15.68 8.57 3.93
CA VAL A 60 15.01 8.37 5.23
C VAL A 60 15.87 8.91 6.38
N TYR A 61 17.17 8.61 6.38
CA TYR A 61 18.11 9.11 7.38
C TYR A 61 18.13 10.64 7.39
N ARG A 62 18.25 11.28 6.23
CA ARG A 62 18.27 12.75 6.12
C ARG A 62 16.96 13.39 6.56
N LYS A 63 15.82 12.75 6.27
CA LYS A 63 14.51 13.20 6.75
C LYS A 63 14.49 13.23 8.29
N LYS A 64 14.84 12.11 8.93
CA LYS A 64 14.91 12.02 10.41
C LYS A 64 15.92 13.00 11.00
N ALA A 65 17.09 13.16 10.37
CA ALA A 65 18.12 14.10 10.83
C ALA A 65 17.63 15.56 10.74
N ARG A 66 16.88 15.91 9.69
CA ARG A 66 16.26 17.24 9.56
C ARG A 66 15.20 17.48 10.62
N GLU A 67 14.32 16.53 10.87
CA GLU A 67 13.31 16.60 11.94
C GLU A 67 13.98 16.83 13.31
N ARG A 68 15.02 16.06 13.64
CA ARG A 68 15.80 16.25 14.88
C ARG A 68 16.44 17.64 14.98
N ARG A 69 17.02 18.15 13.90
CA ARG A 69 17.58 19.52 13.89
C ARG A 69 16.52 20.57 14.10
N LEU A 70 15.37 20.44 13.45
CA LEU A 70 14.26 21.37 13.63
C LEU A 70 13.80 21.40 15.09
N MET A 71 13.62 20.24 15.72
CA MET A 71 13.25 20.16 17.14
C MET A 71 14.29 20.81 18.05
N ARG A 72 15.59 20.56 17.81
CA ARG A 72 16.66 21.21 18.58
C ARG A 72 16.70 22.73 18.36
N TYR A 73 16.50 23.19 17.12
CA TYR A 73 16.47 24.60 16.80
C TYR A 73 15.34 25.32 17.55
N LEU A 74 14.15 24.69 17.61
CA LEU A 74 13.02 25.20 18.40
C LEU A 74 13.36 25.25 19.90
N ALA A 75 13.91 24.17 20.45
CA ALA A 75 14.33 24.12 21.87
C ALA A 75 15.38 25.19 22.21
N TYR A 76 16.36 25.42 21.34
CA TYR A 76 17.36 26.47 21.53
C TYR A 76 16.73 27.87 21.51
N ASN A 77 15.76 28.12 20.64
CA ASN A 77 15.05 29.40 20.62
C ASN A 77 14.22 29.62 21.90
N GLU A 78 13.64 28.57 22.46
CA GLU A 78 12.94 28.61 23.74
C GLU A 78 13.91 28.94 24.88
N GLN A 79 15.02 28.21 24.98
CA GLN A 79 16.07 28.48 25.98
C GLN A 79 16.60 29.91 25.89
N MET A 80 16.84 30.42 24.68
CA MET A 80 17.26 31.82 24.50
C MET A 80 16.19 32.82 24.97
N ARG A 81 14.90 32.51 24.80
CA ARG A 81 13.82 33.36 25.32
C ARG A 81 13.77 33.32 26.84
N ASP A 82 13.99 32.16 27.45
CA ASP A 82 13.99 32.01 28.90
C ASP A 82 15.17 32.76 29.52
N ILE A 83 16.39 32.62 28.98
CA ILE A 83 17.55 33.41 29.42
C ILE A 83 17.26 34.92 29.36
N LYS A 84 16.59 35.39 28.30
CA LYS A 84 16.20 36.81 28.19
C LYS A 84 15.20 37.22 29.25
N ARG A 85 14.20 36.37 29.53
CA ARG A 85 13.18 36.63 30.55
C ARG A 85 13.80 36.67 31.94
N GLU A 86 14.67 35.73 32.27
CA GLU A 86 15.36 35.69 33.57
C GLU A 86 16.25 36.92 33.75
N ALA A 87 17.03 37.30 32.74
CA ALA A 87 17.83 38.52 32.77
C ALA A 87 16.95 39.78 32.98
N GLN A 88 15.79 39.84 32.32
CA GLN A 88 14.83 40.93 32.54
C GLN A 88 14.27 40.94 33.96
N ILE A 89 13.89 39.78 34.51
CA ILE A 89 13.40 39.64 35.88
C ILE A 89 14.46 40.11 36.88
N GLU A 90 15.72 39.68 36.72
CA GLU A 90 16.82 40.14 37.57
C GLU A 90 16.98 41.67 37.52
N THR A 91 16.93 42.26 36.33
CA THR A 91 17.04 43.73 36.19
C THR A 91 15.85 44.46 36.84
N MET A 92 14.65 43.89 36.77
CA MET A 92 13.46 44.44 37.42
C MET A 92 13.51 44.31 38.94
N LEU A 93 14.01 43.19 39.45
CA LEU A 93 14.19 42.94 40.88
C LEU A 93 15.25 43.87 41.49
N ALA A 94 16.38 44.07 40.80
CA ALA A 94 17.40 45.02 41.24
C ALA A 94 16.93 46.48 41.20
N ARG A 95 15.95 46.82 40.35
CA ARG A 95 15.31 48.15 40.38
C ARG A 95 14.34 48.32 41.54
N SER A 96 13.63 47.26 41.93
CA SER A 96 12.65 47.31 43.02
C SER A 96 13.28 47.22 44.40
N HIS A 97 14.33 46.42 44.55
CA HIS A 97 15.07 46.25 45.79
C HIS A 97 16.32 47.13 45.78
N LYS A 98 16.42 48.08 46.74
CA LYS A 98 17.58 48.98 46.88
C LYS A 98 18.89 48.28 47.31
N GLN A 99 18.87 46.95 47.48
CA GLN A 99 20.04 46.16 47.86
C GLN A 99 20.77 45.69 46.61
N MET A 100 22.11 45.64 46.66
CA MET A 100 22.89 45.03 45.58
C MET A 100 22.66 43.52 45.55
N LEU A 101 21.86 43.06 44.59
CA LEU A 101 21.74 41.64 44.26
C LEU A 101 22.78 41.29 43.20
N PRO A 102 23.47 40.14 43.30
CA PRO A 102 24.36 39.66 42.25
C PRO A 102 23.55 39.30 41.00
N PHE A 103 23.99 39.78 39.83
CA PHE A 103 23.38 39.44 38.54
C PHE A 103 24.01 38.17 37.98
N PHE A 104 23.24 37.09 37.87
CA PHE A 104 23.72 35.84 37.26
C PHE A 104 23.40 35.78 35.77
N PHE A 105 22.20 36.21 35.38
CA PHE A 105 21.75 36.19 33.99
C PHE A 105 21.97 37.52 33.29
N ALA A 106 21.68 38.65 33.94
CA ALA A 106 21.82 39.97 33.32
C ALA A 106 23.29 40.35 33.07
N GLY A 107 24.20 39.94 33.96
CA GLY A 107 25.65 40.22 33.82
C GLY A 107 26.37 39.33 32.81
N ALA A 108 25.92 38.08 32.65
CA ALA A 108 26.57 37.07 31.81
C ALA A 108 25.68 36.60 30.65
N GLN A 109 24.67 37.38 30.25
CA GLN A 109 23.66 36.97 29.27
C GLN A 109 24.27 36.48 27.95
N ASP A 110 25.27 37.21 27.44
CA ASP A 110 25.92 36.85 26.18
C ASP A 110 26.78 35.58 26.31
N GLU A 111 27.36 35.30 27.49
CA GLU A 111 28.12 34.07 27.74
C GLU A 111 27.22 32.83 27.64
N TRP A 112 26.02 32.89 28.23
CA TRP A 112 25.02 31.83 28.14
C TRP A 112 24.45 31.67 26.72
N MET A 113 24.27 32.78 25.99
CA MET A 113 23.74 32.72 24.63
C MET A 113 24.75 32.26 23.59
N LYS A 114 26.04 32.54 23.79
CA LYS A 114 27.12 32.22 22.83
C LYS A 114 27.11 30.77 22.36
N PRO A 115 27.14 29.73 23.22
CA PRO A 115 27.14 28.34 22.76
C PRO A 115 25.85 27.96 22.01
N ILE A 116 24.70 28.55 22.38
CA ILE A 116 23.43 28.33 21.69
C ILE A 116 23.51 28.92 20.27
N ARG A 117 24.00 30.15 20.13
CA ARG A 117 24.19 30.82 18.82
C ARG A 117 25.17 30.04 17.94
N GLU A 118 26.27 29.55 18.51
CA GLU A 118 27.23 28.69 17.79
C GLU A 118 26.58 27.41 17.25
N HIS A 119 25.75 26.75 18.06
CA HIS A 119 24.99 25.58 17.61
C HIS A 119 23.95 25.90 16.54
N GLN A 120 23.24 27.03 16.66
CA GLN A 120 22.30 27.50 15.64
C GLN A 120 23.02 27.77 14.31
N ALA A 121 24.18 28.43 14.34
CA ALA A 121 24.99 28.66 13.14
C ALA A 121 25.40 27.34 12.44
N LEU A 122 25.78 26.31 13.20
CA LEU A 122 26.06 24.98 12.64
C LEU A 122 24.82 24.33 11.98
N MET A 123 23.62 24.56 12.52
CA MET A 123 22.37 24.11 11.91
C MET A 123 22.05 24.86 10.63
N GLU A 124 22.28 26.18 10.59
CA GLU A 124 22.11 27.00 9.40
C GLU A 124 23.03 26.55 8.27
N LEU A 125 24.31 26.26 8.56
CA LEU A 125 25.23 25.66 7.59
C LEU A 125 24.70 24.33 7.04
N SER A 126 24.04 23.53 7.88
CA SER A 126 23.39 22.29 7.44
C SER A 126 22.20 22.55 6.52
N TYR A 127 21.37 23.57 6.81
CA TYR A 127 20.25 23.98 5.97
C TYR A 127 20.73 24.57 4.63
N ALA A 128 21.82 25.34 4.62
CA ALA A 128 22.44 25.83 3.39
C ALA A 128 22.83 24.67 2.46
N ARG A 129 23.43 23.59 3.00
CA ARG A 129 23.74 22.37 2.23
C ARG A 129 22.48 21.64 1.73
N GLU A 130 21.37 21.72 2.48
CA GLU A 130 20.08 21.18 2.05
C GLU A 130 19.51 21.96 0.85
N TYR A 131 19.56 23.28 0.88
CA TYR A 131 19.14 24.13 -0.23
C TYR A 131 20.04 23.95 -1.46
N GLN A 132 21.36 23.85 -1.27
CA GLN A 132 22.29 23.53 -2.35
C GLN A 132 21.93 22.21 -3.05
N ARG A 133 21.53 21.16 -2.29
CA ARG A 133 21.06 19.90 -2.89
C ARG A 133 19.77 20.07 -3.68
N ALA A 134 18.81 20.85 -3.16
CA ALA A 134 17.54 21.09 -3.83
C ALA A 134 17.71 21.88 -5.14
N ASN A 135 18.70 22.77 -5.19
CA ASN A 135 18.99 23.62 -6.36
C ASN A 135 20.04 23.01 -7.31
N ALA A 136 20.62 21.85 -6.97
CA ALA A 136 21.66 21.23 -7.79
C ALA A 136 21.11 20.76 -9.14
N SER A 137 21.77 21.19 -10.22
CA SER A 137 21.46 20.77 -11.60
C SER A 137 21.94 19.33 -11.88
N PHE A 138 21.26 18.64 -12.80
CA PHE A 138 21.62 17.27 -13.18
C PHE A 138 22.98 17.22 -13.90
N PRO A 139 23.93 16.37 -13.46
CA PRO A 139 25.21 16.22 -14.16
C PRO A 139 25.04 15.75 -15.61
N PRO A 140 25.82 16.26 -16.57
CA PRO A 140 25.66 15.93 -18.00
C PRO A 140 25.86 14.43 -18.28
N LYS A 141 26.79 13.78 -17.56
CA LYS A 141 26.99 12.33 -17.63
C LYS A 141 25.73 11.55 -17.25
N MET A 142 25.02 12.00 -16.21
CA MET A 142 23.76 11.40 -15.77
C MET A 142 22.66 11.60 -16.81
N LEU A 143 22.55 12.82 -17.38
CA LEU A 143 21.61 13.09 -18.47
C LEU A 143 21.83 12.16 -19.66
N LYS A 144 23.08 11.93 -20.08
CA LYS A 144 23.44 10.99 -21.14
C LYS A 144 23.02 9.56 -20.80
N GLN A 145 23.30 9.09 -19.58
CA GLN A 145 22.90 7.76 -19.12
C GLN A 145 21.38 7.57 -19.14
N VAL A 146 20.61 8.55 -18.65
CA VAL A 146 19.14 8.47 -18.61
C VAL A 146 18.56 8.53 -20.03
N LYS A 147 19.09 9.36 -20.93
CA LYS A 147 18.72 9.38 -22.35
C LYS A 147 18.99 8.03 -23.03
N ASN A 148 20.15 7.43 -22.78
CA ASN A 148 20.49 6.10 -23.31
C ASN A 148 19.54 5.02 -22.76
N ALA A 149 19.23 5.04 -21.47
CA ALA A 149 18.25 4.13 -20.88
C ALA A 149 16.86 4.29 -21.51
N ARG A 150 16.46 5.52 -21.85
CA ARG A 150 15.21 5.79 -22.57
C ARG A 150 15.22 5.20 -23.99
N ARG A 151 16.31 5.36 -24.74
CA ARG A 151 16.49 4.77 -26.08
C ARG A 151 16.40 3.25 -26.03
N MET A 152 17.19 2.61 -25.15
CA MET A 152 17.15 1.16 -24.94
C MET A 152 15.77 0.65 -24.54
N LYS A 153 15.02 1.42 -23.73
CA LYS A 153 13.65 1.06 -23.36
C LYS A 153 12.72 1.09 -24.58
N VAL A 154 12.83 2.09 -25.44
CA VAL A 154 12.05 2.19 -26.68
C VAL A 154 12.42 1.04 -27.61
N GLU A 155 13.71 0.82 -27.86
CA GLU A 155 14.21 -0.29 -28.69
C GLU A 155 13.71 -1.66 -28.21
N ASN A 156 13.78 -1.92 -26.90
CA ASN A 156 13.27 -3.17 -26.32
C ASN A 156 11.76 -3.30 -26.51
N LYS A 157 10.99 -2.21 -26.38
CA LYS A 157 9.53 -2.23 -26.62
C LYS A 157 9.19 -2.43 -28.10
N THR A 158 10.00 -1.90 -29.00
CA THR A 158 9.88 -2.14 -30.44
C THR A 158 10.18 -3.60 -30.76
N ARG A 159 11.25 -4.18 -30.19
CA ARG A 159 11.58 -5.61 -30.35
C ARG A 159 10.51 -6.53 -29.79
N GLU A 160 9.95 -6.21 -28.61
CA GLU A 160 8.80 -6.94 -28.05
C GLU A 160 7.60 -6.89 -29.01
N ARG A 161 7.32 -5.73 -29.63
CA ARG A 161 6.23 -5.58 -30.61
C ARG A 161 6.49 -6.40 -31.87
N GLN A 162 7.71 -6.42 -32.40
CA GLN A 162 8.07 -7.24 -33.57
C GLN A 162 7.86 -8.73 -33.31
N ARG A 163 8.23 -9.22 -32.12
CA ARG A 163 7.96 -10.61 -31.71
C ARG A 163 6.47 -10.92 -31.60
N GLU A 164 5.68 -9.97 -31.05
CA GLU A 164 4.22 -10.09 -31.02
C GLU A 164 3.63 -10.17 -32.45
N LEU A 165 4.15 -9.36 -33.39
CA LEU A 165 3.75 -9.41 -34.80
C LEU A 165 4.16 -10.72 -35.50
N ALA A 166 5.31 -11.29 -35.12
CA ALA A 166 5.73 -12.62 -35.57
C ALA A 166 4.93 -13.78 -34.94
N GLY A 167 3.87 -13.48 -34.18
CA GLY A 167 2.98 -14.47 -33.58
C GLY A 167 3.41 -15.01 -32.22
N GLN A 168 4.48 -14.49 -31.61
CA GLN A 168 4.89 -14.94 -30.27
C GLN A 168 3.91 -14.47 -29.20
N VAL A 169 3.46 -15.39 -28.34
CA VAL A 169 2.59 -15.07 -27.20
C VAL A 169 3.43 -14.51 -26.05
N ILE A 170 3.43 -13.19 -25.90
CA ILE A 170 4.18 -12.46 -24.86
C ILE A 170 3.24 -12.01 -23.74
N ASN A 171 3.79 -11.66 -22.58
CA ASN A 171 3.05 -11.01 -21.48
C ASN A 171 2.16 -9.83 -21.94
N ARG A 172 2.58 -9.07 -22.94
CA ARG A 172 1.78 -7.98 -23.51
C ARG A 172 0.54 -8.53 -24.21
N THR A 173 0.71 -9.54 -25.05
CA THR A 173 -0.37 -10.27 -25.75
C THR A 173 -1.36 -10.84 -24.74
N ILE A 174 -0.87 -11.51 -23.70
CA ILE A 174 -1.71 -12.07 -22.62
C ILE A 174 -2.49 -10.96 -21.91
N ARG A 175 -1.84 -9.85 -21.56
CA ARG A 175 -2.51 -8.70 -20.91
C ARG A 175 -3.55 -8.06 -21.80
N ARG A 176 -3.29 -7.94 -23.11
CA ARG A 176 -4.25 -7.42 -24.10
C ARG A 176 -5.44 -8.36 -24.22
N ALA A 177 -5.20 -9.67 -24.35
CA ALA A 177 -6.25 -10.68 -24.40
C ALA A 177 -7.14 -10.64 -23.14
N ARG A 178 -6.58 -10.35 -21.95
CA ARG A 178 -7.36 -10.20 -20.72
C ARG A 178 -8.23 -8.94 -20.66
N ARG A 179 -7.94 -7.89 -21.43
CA ARG A 179 -8.71 -6.62 -21.41
C ARG A 179 -10.06 -6.72 -22.11
N GLY A 180 -10.27 -7.73 -22.95
CA GLY A 180 -11.49 -7.90 -23.72
C GLY A 180 -11.26 -7.79 -25.22
N PRO A 181 -12.31 -8.01 -26.02
CA PRO A 181 -12.26 -7.89 -27.46
C PRO A 181 -12.09 -6.41 -27.89
N PRO A 182 -11.64 -6.17 -29.14
CA PRO A 182 -11.51 -4.81 -29.68
C PRO A 182 -12.80 -4.00 -29.60
N ALA A 183 -12.68 -2.67 -29.57
CA ALA A 183 -13.83 -1.76 -29.47
C ALA A 183 -14.88 -1.99 -30.58
N HIS A 184 -14.44 -2.22 -31.83
CA HIS A 184 -15.34 -2.50 -32.94
C HIS A 184 -16.07 -3.85 -32.82
N VAL A 185 -15.55 -4.81 -32.05
CA VAL A 185 -16.28 -6.06 -31.77
C VAL A 185 -17.29 -5.81 -30.65
N LEU A 186 -16.89 -5.03 -29.63
CA LEU A 186 -17.76 -4.70 -28.50
C LEU A 186 -19.03 -3.99 -28.94
N THR A 187 -18.99 -3.12 -29.96
CA THR A 187 -20.17 -2.43 -30.51
C THR A 187 -21.24 -3.40 -30.98
N PHE A 188 -20.86 -4.49 -31.64
CA PHE A 188 -21.80 -5.52 -32.13
C PHE A 188 -22.19 -6.56 -31.06
N MET A 189 -21.55 -6.55 -29.88
CA MET A 189 -21.90 -7.46 -28.80
C MET A 189 -23.11 -6.94 -28.03
N THR A 190 -24.14 -7.78 -27.91
CA THR A 190 -25.26 -7.53 -26.99
C THR A 190 -24.78 -7.40 -25.54
N PRO A 191 -25.49 -6.68 -24.65
CA PRO A 191 -25.10 -6.52 -23.24
C PRO A 191 -24.87 -7.87 -22.54
N ARG A 192 -25.72 -8.87 -22.83
CA ARG A 192 -25.60 -10.23 -22.31
C ARG A 192 -24.30 -10.92 -22.77
N ARG A 193 -23.91 -10.75 -24.04
CA ARG A 193 -22.66 -11.30 -24.58
C ARG A 193 -21.43 -10.60 -23.98
N ARG A 194 -21.50 -9.29 -23.74
CA ARG A 194 -20.44 -8.54 -23.04
C ARG A 194 -20.25 -9.03 -21.60
N TYR A 195 -21.36 -9.30 -20.90
CA TYR A 195 -21.32 -9.87 -19.56
C TYR A 195 -20.68 -11.27 -19.56
N TYR A 196 -21.11 -12.16 -20.46
CA TYR A 196 -20.52 -13.49 -20.60
C TYR A 196 -19.03 -13.45 -20.93
N ASP A 197 -18.61 -12.59 -21.86
CA ASP A 197 -17.19 -12.43 -22.18
C ASP A 197 -16.38 -11.93 -20.98
N ARG A 198 -16.92 -10.99 -20.20
CA ARG A 198 -16.30 -10.52 -18.95
C ARG A 198 -16.14 -11.65 -17.94
N VAL A 199 -17.18 -12.45 -17.72
CA VAL A 199 -17.18 -13.60 -16.79
C VAL A 199 -16.18 -14.66 -17.25
N ALA A 200 -16.13 -14.97 -18.54
CA ALA A 200 -15.18 -15.94 -19.08
C ALA A 200 -13.71 -15.50 -18.92
N ARG A 201 -13.44 -14.18 -18.93
CA ARG A 201 -12.08 -13.62 -18.79
C ARG A 201 -11.68 -13.33 -17.35
N SER A 202 -12.63 -13.11 -16.43
CA SER A 202 -12.35 -12.71 -15.05
C SER A 202 -11.79 -13.85 -14.21
N SER A 203 -12.19 -15.09 -14.49
CA SER A 203 -11.74 -16.27 -13.75
C SER A 203 -10.98 -17.27 -14.62
N VAL A 204 -9.91 -17.81 -14.04
CA VAL A 204 -9.15 -18.94 -14.59
C VAL A 204 -9.92 -20.25 -14.38
N THR A 205 -10.82 -20.31 -13.40
CA THR A 205 -11.59 -21.52 -13.10
C THR A 205 -12.47 -21.93 -14.27
N GLU A 206 -12.63 -23.24 -14.44
CA GLU A 206 -13.48 -23.85 -15.46
C GLU A 206 -14.73 -24.50 -14.86
N VAL A 207 -14.97 -24.32 -13.56
CA VAL A 207 -16.11 -24.89 -12.83
C VAL A 207 -17.28 -23.90 -12.72
N GLY A 208 -18.48 -24.46 -12.52
CA GLY A 208 -19.70 -23.73 -12.23
C GLY A 208 -20.16 -22.76 -13.28
N TYR A 209 -20.65 -21.60 -12.83
CA TYR A 209 -21.17 -20.56 -13.72
C TYR A 209 -20.15 -20.11 -14.76
N VAL A 210 -18.87 -19.98 -14.38
CA VAL A 210 -17.79 -19.60 -15.31
C VAL A 210 -17.58 -20.69 -16.36
N GLY A 211 -17.56 -21.96 -15.96
CA GLY A 211 -17.48 -23.11 -16.86
C GLY A 211 -18.64 -23.14 -17.86
N TRP A 212 -19.86 -22.95 -17.38
CA TRP A 212 -21.06 -22.84 -18.21
C TRP A 212 -20.97 -21.71 -19.23
N VAL A 213 -20.59 -20.51 -18.79
CA VAL A 213 -20.43 -19.36 -19.67
C VAL A 213 -19.35 -19.63 -20.72
N LYS A 214 -18.21 -20.21 -20.34
CA LYS A 214 -17.13 -20.59 -21.26
C LYS A 214 -17.59 -21.63 -22.29
N LYS A 215 -18.31 -22.68 -21.86
CA LYS A 215 -18.91 -23.69 -22.75
C LYS A 215 -19.89 -23.04 -23.73
N LYS A 216 -20.76 -22.15 -23.24
CA LYS A 216 -21.73 -21.39 -24.06
C LYS A 216 -21.07 -20.45 -25.06
N LEU A 217 -19.90 -19.90 -24.74
CA LEU A 217 -19.09 -19.10 -25.64
C LEU A 217 -18.21 -19.95 -26.58
N GLY A 218 -18.25 -21.28 -26.47
CA GLY A 218 -17.51 -22.20 -27.34
C GLY A 218 -16.04 -22.43 -26.96
N PHE A 219 -15.64 -22.11 -25.72
CA PHE A 219 -14.30 -22.43 -25.24
C PHE A 219 -14.16 -23.93 -25.02
N LYS A 220 -13.02 -24.50 -25.43
CA LYS A 220 -12.63 -25.88 -25.09
C LYS A 220 -12.18 -25.89 -23.62
N LEU A 221 -12.98 -26.51 -22.76
CA LEU A 221 -12.65 -26.74 -21.35
C LEU A 221 -11.76 -27.97 -21.23
N LYS A 222 -10.91 -28.01 -20.20
CA LYS A 222 -10.11 -29.19 -19.85
C LYS A 222 -11.01 -30.35 -19.40
N ASN A 223 -12.07 -30.04 -18.67
CA ASN A 223 -13.12 -30.98 -18.30
C ASN A 223 -14.37 -30.69 -19.15
N PRO A 224 -14.85 -31.66 -19.97
CA PRO A 224 -16.00 -31.45 -20.85
C PRO A 224 -17.33 -31.23 -20.08
N ASP A 225 -17.39 -31.75 -18.85
CA ASP A 225 -18.48 -31.50 -17.92
C ASP A 225 -18.00 -30.72 -16.67
N PRO A 226 -18.12 -29.38 -16.69
CA PRO A 226 -17.71 -28.56 -15.56
C PRO A 226 -18.65 -28.64 -14.34
N PHE A 227 -19.85 -29.22 -14.51
CA PHE A 227 -20.85 -29.35 -13.45
C PHE A 227 -20.76 -30.67 -12.71
N ALA A 228 -20.14 -31.70 -13.29
CA ALA A 228 -19.89 -32.98 -12.61
C ALA A 228 -19.13 -32.82 -11.28
N VAL A 229 -18.30 -31.77 -11.15
CA VAL A 229 -17.59 -31.47 -9.89
C VAL A 229 -18.51 -30.79 -8.87
N GLU A 230 -19.52 -30.05 -9.31
CA GLU A 230 -20.45 -29.33 -8.43
C GLU A 230 -21.64 -30.18 -8.00
N ASN A 231 -22.10 -31.09 -8.85
CA ASN A 231 -23.18 -32.01 -8.54
C ASN A 231 -22.78 -33.06 -7.48
N GLY A 232 -21.50 -33.11 -7.08
CA GLY A 232 -20.98 -34.10 -6.15
C GLY A 232 -20.98 -35.51 -6.75
N LYS A 233 -20.51 -36.49 -5.97
CA LYS A 233 -20.75 -37.90 -6.30
C LYS A 233 -22.14 -38.26 -5.76
N GLU A 234 -22.92 -39.01 -6.51
CA GLU A 234 -24.24 -39.52 -6.05
C GLU A 234 -24.12 -40.28 -4.70
N ALA A 235 -22.96 -40.89 -4.44
CA ALA A 235 -22.67 -41.56 -3.16
C ALA A 235 -22.62 -40.61 -1.95
N ASP A 236 -22.34 -39.32 -2.14
CA ASP A 236 -22.24 -38.32 -1.07
C ASP A 236 -23.61 -37.65 -0.77
N GLN A 237 -24.60 -37.87 -1.63
CA GLN A 237 -25.95 -37.32 -1.52
C GLN A 237 -26.68 -37.70 -0.22
N PRO A 238 -26.69 -38.97 0.25
CA PRO A 238 -27.34 -39.31 1.53
C PRO A 238 -26.67 -38.64 2.73
N LYS A 239 -25.36 -38.35 2.65
CA LYS A 239 -24.65 -37.63 3.71
C LYS A 239 -25.06 -36.16 3.74
N LEU A 240 -25.15 -35.51 2.57
CA LEU A 240 -25.60 -34.13 2.46
C LEU A 240 -27.06 -33.97 2.91
N ASP A 241 -27.93 -34.92 2.55
CA ASP A 241 -29.33 -34.93 2.98
C ASP A 241 -29.45 -35.05 4.50
N ALA A 242 -28.62 -35.90 5.13
CA ALA A 242 -28.56 -36.03 6.59
C ALA A 242 -28.08 -34.73 7.27
N GLU A 243 -27.03 -34.09 6.75
CA GLU A 243 -26.55 -32.79 7.24
C GLU A 243 -27.62 -31.69 7.06
N GLU A 244 -28.37 -31.70 5.95
CA GLU A 244 -29.46 -30.75 5.73
C GLU A 244 -30.61 -30.97 6.73
N GLU A 245 -30.97 -32.22 7.03
CA GLU A 245 -31.96 -32.54 8.05
C GLU A 245 -31.55 -32.07 9.45
N GLU A 246 -30.28 -32.23 9.82
CA GLU A 246 -29.75 -31.73 11.10
C GLU A 246 -29.86 -30.21 11.18
N ILE A 247 -29.47 -29.50 10.11
CA ILE A 247 -29.60 -28.04 10.02
C ILE A 247 -31.07 -27.62 10.12
N ARG A 248 -32.00 -28.34 9.46
CA ARG A 248 -33.44 -28.07 9.55
C ARG A 248 -33.96 -28.27 10.97
N LYS A 249 -33.57 -29.35 11.66
CA LYS A 249 -33.95 -29.62 13.06
C LYS A 249 -33.42 -28.54 14.00
N GLU A 250 -32.17 -28.12 13.85
CA GLU A 250 -31.57 -27.06 14.66
C GLU A 250 -32.23 -25.69 14.39
N ASN A 251 -32.51 -25.35 13.12
CA ASN A 251 -33.22 -24.12 12.77
C ASN A 251 -34.66 -24.09 13.31
N LEU A 252 -35.35 -25.23 13.32
CA LEU A 252 -36.65 -25.36 13.97
C LEU A 252 -36.54 -25.14 15.48
N ARG A 253 -35.54 -25.71 16.14
CA ARG A 253 -35.29 -25.49 17.58
C ARG A 253 -35.08 -24.00 17.87
N ARG A 254 -34.23 -23.32 17.09
CA ARG A 254 -33.97 -21.87 17.21
C ARG A 254 -35.24 -21.04 16.99
N ARG A 255 -36.09 -21.41 16.04
CA ARG A 255 -37.38 -20.73 15.80
C ARG A 255 -38.35 -20.90 16.98
N VAL A 256 -38.44 -22.10 17.56
CA VAL A 256 -39.27 -22.37 18.74
C VAL A 256 -38.75 -21.62 19.97
N GLU A 257 -37.45 -21.62 20.21
CA GLU A 257 -36.84 -20.84 21.30
C GLU A 257 -37.07 -19.33 21.12
N ALA A 258 -36.92 -18.81 19.90
CA ALA A 258 -37.20 -17.42 19.60
C ALA A 258 -38.68 -17.07 19.81
N TRP A 259 -39.61 -17.95 19.41
CA TRP A 259 -41.04 -17.79 19.64
C TRP A 259 -41.39 -17.80 21.13
N LYS A 260 -40.83 -18.75 21.90
CA LYS A 260 -40.99 -18.79 23.37
C LYS A 260 -40.47 -17.52 24.03
N ARG A 261 -39.27 -17.04 23.67
CA ARG A 261 -38.74 -15.77 24.19
C ARG A 261 -39.66 -14.59 23.87
N ARG A 262 -40.25 -14.56 22.68
CA ARG A 262 -41.17 -13.49 22.27
C ARG A 262 -42.47 -13.51 23.08
N ASN A 263 -42.99 -14.70 23.39
CA ASN A 263 -44.22 -14.86 24.18
C ASN A 263 -44.02 -14.72 25.70
N VAL A 264 -42.81 -14.97 26.22
CA VAL A 264 -42.48 -14.74 27.64
C VAL A 264 -42.41 -13.24 27.98
N VAL A 265 -42.13 -12.38 27.00
CA VAL A 265 -42.07 -10.92 27.17
C VAL A 265 -43.46 -10.26 27.05
N SER A 266 -44.50 -11.00 26.68
CA SER A 266 -45.86 -10.48 26.49
C SER A 266 -46.85 -10.92 27.57
N VAL A 267 -46.41 -11.02 28.82
CA VAL A 267 -47.33 -10.94 29.96
C VAL A 267 -47.34 -9.48 30.42
N PRO A 268 -48.26 -8.63 29.92
CA PRO A 268 -48.39 -7.30 30.45
C PRO A 268 -48.86 -7.41 31.90
N GLU A 269 -47.99 -6.99 32.83
CA GLU A 269 -48.41 -6.68 34.19
C GLU A 269 -49.57 -5.68 34.09
N LYS A 270 -50.75 -6.09 34.57
CA LYS A 270 -51.90 -5.21 34.75
C LYS A 270 -51.49 -4.13 35.74
N GLY A 271 -51.10 -2.96 35.23
CA GLY A 271 -50.58 -1.87 36.04
C GLY A 271 -50.72 -0.51 35.36
N ALA A 272 -51.96 -0.02 35.32
CA ALA A 272 -52.34 1.38 35.52
C ALA A 272 -51.81 2.49 34.56
N LYS A 273 -52.80 3.20 34.00
CA LYS A 273 -52.87 4.64 33.68
C LYS A 273 -52.31 5.13 32.33
N GLU A 274 -53.28 5.34 31.43
CA GLU A 274 -53.56 6.61 30.73
C GLU A 274 -52.43 7.65 30.65
N LYS A 275 -51.99 7.97 29.44
CA LYS A 275 -52.39 9.20 28.71
C LYS A 275 -51.73 9.19 27.32
N GLY A 276 -52.42 9.80 26.37
CA GLY A 276 -52.14 9.66 24.95
C GLY A 276 -50.89 10.37 24.49
N GLU A 277 -50.41 9.96 23.32
CA GLU A 277 -49.87 10.90 22.34
C GLU A 277 -49.90 10.28 20.95
N GLU A 278 -50.27 11.14 20.02
CA GLU A 278 -50.64 10.86 18.66
C GLU A 278 -49.41 10.61 17.77
N GLN A 279 -49.62 9.72 16.81
CA GLN A 279 -49.14 9.78 15.43
C GLN A 279 -47.68 10.20 15.18
N ASN A 280 -46.87 9.24 14.68
CA ASN A 280 -46.11 9.54 13.47
C ASN A 280 -45.83 8.28 12.64
N VAL A 281 -46.61 8.12 11.58
CA VAL A 281 -46.41 7.14 10.52
C VAL A 281 -45.28 7.64 9.63
N SER A 282 -44.03 7.34 9.98
CA SER A 282 -42.88 7.55 9.11
C SER A 282 -42.70 6.37 8.15
N LYS A 283 -43.25 6.56 6.95
CA LYS A 283 -42.92 5.84 5.71
C LYS A 283 -41.42 5.55 5.59
N TYR A 284 -41.07 4.30 5.31
CA TYR A 284 -39.87 4.00 4.53
C TYR A 284 -40.27 3.12 3.33
N PRO A 285 -39.87 3.50 2.11
CA PRO A 285 -40.23 2.80 0.89
C PRO A 285 -39.32 1.59 0.66
N ASN A 286 -39.93 0.54 0.08
CA ASN A 286 -39.22 -0.58 -0.53
C ASN A 286 -38.30 -0.10 -1.64
N CYS A 287 -37.02 -0.46 -1.54
CA CYS A 287 -36.09 -0.72 -2.63
C CYS A 287 -35.17 -1.86 -2.21
#